data_AF-A0A359E8L2-F1
#
_entry.id   AF-A0A359E8L2-F1
#
_cell.length_a   1.000
_cell.length_b   1.000
_cell.length_c   1.000
_cell.angle_alpha   90.00
_cell.angle_beta   90.00
_cell.angle_gamma   90.00
#
_symmetry.space_group_name_H-M   'P 1'
#
loop_
_entity.id
_entity.type
_entity.pdbx_description
1 polymer ?
#
loop_
_entity_poly.entity_id
_entity_poly.type
_entity_poly.pdbx_seq_one_letter_code
_entity_poly.pdbx_strand_id
1 'polypeptide(L)'
;MDTNKRLPNFEKVTQVMSVLSLFMVLLISGCAESSQDNEPTAKIVCDSDNGGITLPDGFCASVVVDSIGPARHMAVADNGDIYVKTRSEKGGVITLRDTTGDFQADIIEYFSDMTEMSQGIVWETGMAIHNGYIWASNKQEVYRWEMPQNGALVPEGEPEIIVSGFPDQWAHAS
;
A
#
# COMPACT_ATOMS: atom_id res chain seq x y z
N MET A 1 -47.35 -39.99 51.96
CA MET A 1 -46.87 -39.67 50.59
C MET A 1 -47.57 -38.38 50.20
N ASP A 2 -46.94 -37.25 50.50
CA ASP A 2 -47.47 -35.91 50.25
C ASP A 2 -46.77 -35.34 49.01
N THR A 3 -47.53 -34.97 47.99
CA THR A 3 -46.99 -34.46 46.70
C THR A 3 -47.40 -33.02 46.50
N ASN A 4 -46.66 -32.10 47.13
CA ASN A 4 -46.79 -30.66 46.88
C ASN A 4 -45.88 -30.25 45.72
N LYS A 5 -46.41 -30.16 44.49
CA LYS A 5 -45.77 -29.46 43.38
C LYS A 5 -46.25 -28.00 43.37
N ARG A 6 -45.35 -27.07 43.69
CA ARG A 6 -45.55 -25.63 43.48
C ARG A 6 -45.70 -25.35 41.99
N LEU A 7 -46.82 -24.74 41.60
CA LEU A 7 -47.00 -24.18 40.26
C LEU A 7 -46.18 -22.88 40.13
N PRO A 8 -45.60 -22.59 38.95
CA PRO A 8 -44.85 -21.36 38.72
C PRO A 8 -45.78 -20.14 38.70
N ASN A 9 -45.26 -19.03 39.23
CA ASN A 9 -45.99 -17.78 39.45
C ASN A 9 -46.26 -17.07 38.11
N PHE A 10 -47.53 -17.04 37.69
CA PHE A 10 -47.99 -16.69 36.34
C PHE A 10 -47.62 -15.24 35.94
N GLU A 11 -47.51 -14.33 36.91
CA GLU A 11 -47.15 -12.92 36.66
C GLU A 11 -45.72 -12.74 36.14
N LYS A 12 -44.76 -13.57 36.58
CA LYS A 12 -43.37 -13.51 36.11
C LYS A 12 -43.23 -13.98 34.67
N VAL A 13 -44.09 -14.89 34.22
CA VAL A 13 -44.06 -15.42 32.85
C VAL A 13 -44.52 -14.34 31.85
N THR A 14 -45.57 -13.59 32.20
CA THR A 14 -46.10 -12.51 31.35
C THR A 14 -45.11 -11.33 31.22
N GLN A 15 -44.41 -10.99 32.30
CA GLN A 15 -43.42 -9.90 32.30
C GLN A 15 -42.17 -10.25 31.47
N VAL A 16 -41.71 -11.50 31.53
CA VAL A 16 -40.57 -11.98 30.72
C VAL A 16 -40.93 -12.04 29.24
N MET A 17 -42.15 -12.46 28.89
CA MET A 17 -42.61 -12.49 27.49
C MET A 17 -42.75 -11.09 26.88
N SER A 18 -43.16 -10.09 27.68
CA SER A 18 -43.32 -8.70 27.22
C SER A 18 -41.98 -7.99 26.96
N VAL A 19 -40.95 -8.25 27.79
CA VAL A 19 -39.59 -7.70 27.60
C VAL A 19 -38.88 -8.36 26.42
N LEU A 20 -39.09 -9.66 26.18
CA LEU A 20 -38.53 -10.36 25.01
C LEU A 20 -39.11 -9.84 23.68
N SER A 21 -40.39 -9.46 23.69
CA SER A 21 -41.09 -8.94 22.51
C SER A 21 -40.61 -7.54 22.12
N LEU A 22 -40.24 -6.71 23.09
CA LEU A 22 -39.71 -5.36 22.83
C LEU A 22 -38.25 -5.39 22.32
N PHE A 23 -37.45 -6.39 22.74
CA PHE A 23 -36.08 -6.58 22.24
C PHE A 23 -36.03 -7.11 20.80
N MET A 24 -37.03 -7.87 20.37
CA MET A 24 -37.08 -8.45 19.01
C MET A 24 -37.50 -7.43 17.95
N VAL A 25 -38.24 -6.38 18.32
CA VAL A 25 -38.62 -5.28 17.41
C VAL A 25 -37.44 -4.32 17.16
N LEU A 26 -36.50 -4.20 18.11
CA LEU A 26 -35.28 -3.37 17.97
C LEU A 26 -34.20 -4.00 17.06
N LEU A 27 -34.34 -5.28 16.69
CA LEU A 27 -33.36 -5.98 15.84
C LEU A 27 -33.65 -5.89 14.33
N ILE A 28 -34.79 -5.30 13.92
CA ILE A 28 -35.23 -5.32 12.50
C ILE A 28 -35.05 -3.95 11.80
N SER A 29 -34.65 -2.89 12.51
CA SER A 29 -34.38 -1.58 11.89
C SER A 29 -32.99 -1.42 11.22
N GLY A 30 -32.20 -2.48 11.10
CA GLY A 30 -30.84 -2.44 10.55
C GLY A 30 -30.70 -2.80 9.07
N CYS A 31 -31.73 -2.60 8.23
CA CYS A 31 -31.63 -2.92 6.81
C CYS A 31 -31.27 -1.69 5.95
N ALA A 32 -30.20 -1.89 5.17
CA ALA A 32 -29.83 -1.18 3.96
C ALA A 32 -29.18 0.21 4.14
N GLU A 33 -27.97 0.22 4.71
CA GLU A 33 -26.95 1.13 4.19
C GLU A 33 -26.60 0.61 2.79
N SER A 34 -27.15 1.23 1.74
CA SER A 34 -26.62 1.05 0.40
C SER A 34 -25.20 1.58 0.43
N SER A 35 -24.22 0.68 0.43
CA SER A 35 -22.84 1.01 0.07
C SER A 35 -22.92 1.63 -1.33
N GLN A 36 -22.90 2.96 -1.38
CA GLN A 36 -22.49 3.65 -2.59
C GLN A 36 -21.05 3.23 -2.80
N ASP A 37 -20.86 2.25 -3.66
CA ASP A 37 -19.60 1.98 -4.30
C ASP A 37 -19.25 3.27 -5.05
N ASN A 38 -18.61 4.21 -4.34
CA ASN A 38 -17.90 5.33 -4.93
C ASN A 38 -16.66 4.71 -5.58
N GLU A 39 -16.87 4.02 -6.69
CA GLU A 39 -15.82 3.72 -7.65
C GLU A 39 -15.10 5.05 -7.93
N PRO A 40 -13.79 5.16 -7.62
CA PRO A 40 -13.02 6.34 -7.92
C PRO A 40 -12.99 6.49 -9.45
N THR A 41 -13.94 7.24 -9.98
CA THR A 41 -14.06 7.57 -11.40
C THR A 41 -13.14 8.73 -11.75
N ALA A 42 -11.93 8.72 -11.18
CA ALA A 42 -10.87 9.61 -11.63
C ALA A 42 -10.52 9.17 -13.06
N LYS A 43 -11.09 9.87 -14.04
CA LYS A 43 -10.85 9.60 -15.45
C LYS A 43 -9.40 9.96 -15.74
N ILE A 44 -8.56 8.95 -15.94
CA ILE A 44 -7.17 9.15 -16.38
C ILE A 44 -7.21 9.94 -17.69
N VAL A 45 -6.63 11.13 -17.68
CA VAL A 45 -6.43 11.97 -18.86
C VAL A 45 -5.04 11.66 -19.38
N CYS A 46 -4.96 11.08 -20.57
CA CYS A 46 -3.69 10.78 -21.20
C CYS A 46 -3.06 12.06 -21.78
N ASP A 47 -1.73 12.08 -21.85
CA ASP A 47 -1.01 13.16 -22.51
C ASP A 47 -1.26 13.13 -24.01
N SER A 48 -1.35 14.32 -24.61
CA SER A 48 -1.67 14.48 -26.04
C SER A 48 -0.66 13.81 -26.98
N ASP A 49 0.58 13.64 -26.52
CA ASP A 49 1.69 12.98 -27.23
C ASP A 49 2.12 11.66 -26.56
N ASN A 50 1.30 11.12 -25.64
CA ASN A 50 1.59 9.94 -24.83
C ASN A 50 2.92 10.05 -24.06
N GLY A 51 3.35 11.24 -23.64
CA GLY A 51 4.65 11.40 -22.98
C GLY A 51 5.82 11.14 -23.93
N GLY A 52 5.64 11.38 -25.23
CA GLY A 52 6.66 11.27 -26.26
C GLY A 52 6.93 9.84 -26.77
N ILE A 53 6.13 8.85 -26.39
CA ILE A 53 6.27 7.45 -26.87
C ILE A 53 5.19 7.07 -27.88
N THR A 54 5.52 6.14 -28.77
CA THR A 54 4.54 5.54 -29.69
C THR A 54 3.90 4.33 -29.02
N LEU A 55 2.56 4.28 -29.04
CA LEU A 55 1.77 3.21 -28.45
C LEU A 55 0.92 2.50 -29.51
N PRO A 56 0.63 1.20 -29.33
CA PRO A 56 -0.37 0.51 -30.15
C PRO A 56 -1.78 1.11 -29.97
N ASP A 57 -2.65 0.86 -30.94
CA ASP A 57 -4.04 1.28 -30.87
C ASP A 57 -4.74 0.76 -29.60
N GLY A 58 -5.54 1.63 -28.98
CA GLY A 58 -6.25 1.33 -27.74
C GLY A 58 -5.45 1.59 -26.45
N PHE A 59 -4.18 2.00 -26.56
CA PHE A 59 -3.36 2.43 -25.44
C PHE A 59 -3.17 3.94 -25.44
N CYS A 60 -2.94 4.50 -24.25
CA CYS A 60 -2.48 5.86 -24.07
C CYS A 60 -1.53 5.91 -22.85
N ALA A 61 -0.76 6.99 -22.71
CA ALA A 61 0.10 7.20 -21.55
C ALA A 61 -0.06 8.60 -20.97
N SER A 62 0.25 8.73 -19.68
CA SER A 62 0.39 9.98 -18.96
C SER A 62 1.73 9.97 -18.23
N VAL A 63 2.43 11.09 -18.22
CA VAL A 63 3.67 11.27 -17.47
C VAL A 63 3.30 11.50 -16.01
N VAL A 64 3.74 10.58 -15.13
CA VAL A 64 3.60 10.74 -13.67
C VAL A 64 4.71 11.64 -13.12
N VAL A 65 5.94 11.47 -13.63
CA VAL A 65 7.11 12.29 -13.28
C VAL A 65 8.20 12.11 -14.35
N ASP A 66 8.96 13.17 -14.66
CA ASP A 66 10.06 13.16 -15.64
C ASP A 66 11.40 13.70 -15.08
N SER A 67 11.41 14.13 -13.82
CA SER A 67 12.51 14.88 -13.20
C SER A 67 13.39 14.06 -12.24
N ILE A 68 13.12 12.76 -12.09
CA ILE A 68 13.72 11.91 -11.05
C ILE A 68 15.04 11.23 -11.45
N GLY A 69 15.47 11.41 -12.70
CA GLY A 69 16.70 10.82 -13.22
C GLY A 69 16.57 9.31 -13.49
N PRO A 70 17.64 8.52 -13.23
CA PRO A 70 17.72 7.13 -13.67
C PRO A 70 16.86 6.17 -12.82
N ALA A 71 15.57 6.11 -13.12
CA ALA A 71 14.64 5.16 -12.52
C ALA A 71 14.93 3.69 -12.87
N ARG A 72 14.58 2.79 -11.96
CA ARG A 72 14.69 1.32 -12.06
C ARG A 72 13.35 0.68 -11.69
N HIS A 73 13.32 -0.39 -10.89
CA HIS A 73 12.04 -0.97 -10.48
C HIS A 73 11.24 0.00 -9.61
N MET A 74 9.94 -0.22 -9.61
CA MET A 74 8.99 0.50 -8.80
C MET A 74 8.00 -0.46 -8.13
N ALA A 75 7.40 -0.01 -7.04
CA ALA A 75 6.25 -0.64 -6.40
C ALA A 75 5.25 0.45 -5.99
N VAL A 76 3.96 0.14 -6.08
CA VAL A 76 2.88 1.07 -5.73
C VAL A 76 2.21 0.56 -4.47
N ALA A 77 2.08 1.43 -3.47
CA ALA A 77 1.39 1.14 -2.23
C ALA A 77 -0.14 1.31 -2.37
N ASP A 78 -0.89 0.73 -1.43
CA ASP A 78 -2.36 0.77 -1.46
C ASP A 78 -2.94 2.20 -1.38
N ASN A 79 -2.17 3.15 -0.84
CA ASN A 79 -2.53 4.57 -0.78
C ASN A 79 -2.16 5.36 -2.04
N GLY A 80 -1.59 4.71 -3.06
CA GLY A 80 -1.17 5.32 -4.32
C GLY A 80 0.26 5.86 -4.35
N ASP A 81 1.00 5.82 -3.22
CA ASP A 81 2.41 6.21 -3.21
C ASP A 81 3.23 5.27 -4.08
N ILE A 82 4.19 5.84 -4.79
CA ILE A 82 5.06 5.08 -5.68
C ILE A 82 6.48 5.10 -5.12
N TYR A 83 7.05 3.93 -4.89
CA TYR A 83 8.44 3.77 -4.48
C TYR A 83 9.27 3.30 -5.66
N VAL A 84 10.38 3.98 -5.95
CA VAL A 84 11.20 3.77 -7.15
C VAL A 84 12.66 3.59 -6.75
N LYS A 85 13.29 2.47 -7.11
CA LYS A 85 14.75 2.35 -7.05
C LYS A 85 15.37 3.28 -8.08
N THR A 86 16.45 3.95 -7.70
CA THR A 86 17.14 4.91 -8.57
C THR A 86 18.67 4.77 -8.46
N ARG A 87 19.38 5.34 -9.43
CA ARG A 87 20.83 5.59 -9.36
C ARG A 87 21.16 7.06 -9.13
N SER A 88 20.26 7.76 -8.46
CA SER A 88 20.46 9.14 -8.07
C SER A 88 21.51 9.23 -6.96
N GLU A 89 22.33 10.29 -6.97
CA GLU A 89 23.22 10.61 -5.85
C GLU A 89 22.48 11.17 -4.63
N LYS A 90 21.17 11.47 -4.78
CA LYS A 90 20.33 12.00 -3.69
C LYS A 90 19.79 10.91 -2.76
N GLY A 91 19.89 9.64 -3.15
CA GLY A 91 19.34 8.48 -2.43
C GLY A 91 19.06 7.31 -3.37
N GLY A 92 19.07 6.09 -2.84
CA GLY A 92 18.87 4.84 -3.59
C GLY A 92 17.40 4.52 -3.86
N VAL A 93 16.46 5.18 -3.18
CA VAL A 93 15.01 5.05 -3.38
C VAL A 93 14.37 6.43 -3.44
N ILE A 94 13.31 6.55 -4.24
CA ILE A 94 12.47 7.74 -4.37
C ILE A 94 11.04 7.38 -4.00
N THR A 95 10.37 8.18 -3.18
CA THR A 95 8.92 8.13 -2.98
C THR A 95 8.28 9.25 -3.79
N LEU A 96 7.23 8.92 -4.54
CA LEU A 96 6.41 9.85 -5.31
C LEU A 96 4.99 9.85 -4.79
N ARG A 97 4.38 11.03 -4.68
CA ARG A 97 2.97 11.18 -4.30
C ARG A 97 2.32 12.27 -5.14
N ASP A 98 1.10 11.99 -5.60
CA ASP A 98 0.16 12.97 -6.15
C ASP A 98 -0.81 13.39 -5.04
N THR A 99 -0.85 14.67 -4.74
CA THR A 99 -1.76 15.29 -3.76
C THR A 99 -2.90 16.07 -4.41
N THR A 100 -2.86 16.22 -5.74
CA THR A 100 -3.78 17.04 -6.52
C THR A 100 -4.85 16.21 -7.25
N GLY A 101 -4.59 14.91 -7.46
CA GLY A 101 -5.47 13.99 -8.17
C GLY A 101 -5.41 14.14 -9.69
N ASP A 102 -4.36 14.76 -10.23
CA ASP A 102 -4.12 14.90 -11.66
C ASP A 102 -3.23 13.79 -12.24
N PHE A 103 -2.88 12.79 -11.42
CA PHE A 103 -2.00 11.67 -11.73
C PHE A 103 -0.53 12.04 -11.95
N GLN A 104 -0.13 13.28 -11.66
CA GLN A 104 1.25 13.73 -11.67
C GLN A 104 1.76 13.86 -10.24
N ALA A 105 2.95 13.34 -9.98
CA ALA A 105 3.54 13.42 -8.65
C ALA A 105 4.06 14.85 -8.40
N ASP A 106 3.48 15.54 -7.42
CA ASP A 106 3.93 16.85 -6.95
C ASP A 106 4.88 16.76 -5.74
N ILE A 107 4.95 15.60 -5.08
CA ILE A 107 5.92 15.32 -4.02
C ILE A 107 6.91 14.26 -4.46
N ILE A 108 8.19 14.55 -4.26
CA ILE A 108 9.34 13.70 -4.58
C ILE A 108 10.29 13.69 -3.39
N GLU A 109 10.38 12.57 -2.69
CA GLU A 109 11.29 12.39 -1.54
C GLU A 109 12.33 11.32 -1.83
N TYR A 110 13.57 11.54 -1.42
CA TYR A 110 14.66 10.58 -1.60
C TYR A 110 15.06 9.98 -0.26
N PHE A 111 15.35 8.68 -0.24
CA PHE A 111 15.87 8.01 0.94
C PHE A 111 16.77 6.82 0.56
N SER A 112 17.33 6.19 1.59
CA SER A 112 18.28 5.07 1.51
C SER A 112 19.64 5.46 0.95
N ASP A 113 20.69 5.11 1.69
CA ASP A 113 22.11 5.17 1.28
C ASP A 113 22.70 3.76 1.08
N MET A 114 21.85 2.72 1.09
CA MET A 114 22.19 1.30 0.94
C MET A 114 22.84 0.94 -0.41
N THR A 115 22.89 1.89 -1.33
CA THR A 115 23.51 1.77 -2.65
C THR A 115 24.77 2.62 -2.66
N GLU A 116 25.93 2.04 -2.37
CA GLU A 116 27.19 2.75 -2.55
C GLU A 116 27.47 2.99 -4.03
N MET A 117 27.68 4.25 -4.41
CA MET A 117 28.19 4.63 -5.73
C MET A 117 29.69 4.29 -5.82
N SER A 118 30.02 3.00 -5.89
CA SER A 118 31.40 2.59 -6.20
C SER A 118 31.74 2.92 -7.66
N GLN A 119 33.03 3.08 -7.98
CA GLN A 119 33.53 3.38 -9.33
C GLN A 119 33.18 2.24 -10.30
N GLY A 120 31.99 2.30 -10.88
CA GLY A 120 31.41 1.26 -11.71
C GLY A 120 29.89 1.34 -11.66
N ILE A 121 29.21 1.03 -12.76
CA ILE A 121 27.75 1.10 -12.77
C ILE A 121 27.19 0.02 -11.84
N VAL A 122 26.66 0.41 -10.68
CA VAL A 122 26.04 -0.50 -9.71
C VAL A 122 24.59 -0.78 -10.15
N TRP A 123 24.31 -2.03 -10.53
CA TRP A 123 23.02 -2.45 -11.11
C TRP A 123 22.03 -3.03 -10.10
N GLU A 124 21.73 -2.26 -9.07
CA GLU A 124 20.70 -2.64 -8.11
C GLU A 124 19.33 -2.31 -8.64
N THR A 125 18.41 -3.26 -8.50
CA THR A 125 17.14 -3.19 -9.21
C THR A 125 15.96 -3.64 -8.35
N GLY A 126 16.10 -4.67 -7.50
CA GLY A 126 14.98 -5.24 -6.75
C GLY A 126 14.23 -4.22 -5.89
N MET A 127 12.90 -4.18 -6.05
CA MET A 127 11.94 -3.41 -5.25
C MET A 127 10.61 -4.17 -5.25
N ALA A 128 9.97 -4.29 -4.09
CA ALA A 128 8.62 -4.83 -3.95
C ALA A 128 7.97 -4.31 -2.66
N ILE A 129 6.64 -4.27 -2.62
CA ILE A 129 5.88 -4.08 -1.38
C ILE A 129 5.26 -5.42 -1.03
N HIS A 130 5.50 -5.90 0.19
CA HIS A 130 4.97 -7.17 0.65
C HIS A 130 4.88 -7.26 2.17
N ASN A 131 3.71 -7.69 2.67
CA ASN A 131 3.42 -7.91 4.10
C ASN A 131 3.74 -6.71 4.99
N GLY A 132 3.42 -5.49 4.54
CA GLY A 132 3.64 -4.26 5.32
C GLY A 132 5.08 -3.75 5.27
N TYR A 133 5.90 -4.22 4.33
CA TYR A 133 7.27 -3.76 4.15
C TYR A 133 7.57 -3.33 2.72
N ILE A 134 8.45 -2.34 2.58
CA ILE A 134 9.16 -2.01 1.35
C ILE A 134 10.41 -2.88 1.31
N TRP A 135 10.47 -3.80 0.37
CA TRP A 135 11.61 -4.67 0.12
C TRP A 135 12.47 -4.10 -0.99
N ALA A 136 13.78 -4.13 -0.79
CA ALA A 136 14.74 -3.79 -1.82
C ALA A 136 15.99 -4.67 -1.71
N SER A 137 16.83 -4.62 -2.74
CA SER A 137 18.08 -5.36 -2.77
C SER A 137 19.22 -4.54 -3.35
N ASN A 138 20.41 -4.77 -2.81
CA ASN A 138 21.66 -4.38 -3.45
C ASN A 138 22.38 -5.63 -4.01
N LYS A 139 23.66 -5.52 -4.38
CA LYS A 139 24.44 -6.68 -4.86
C LYS A 139 24.63 -7.76 -3.81
N GLN A 140 24.70 -7.37 -2.54
CA GLN A 140 25.18 -8.21 -1.44
C GLN A 140 24.08 -8.59 -0.45
N GLU A 141 22.95 -7.88 -0.50
CA GLU A 141 21.94 -7.87 0.54
C GLU A 141 20.52 -7.77 -0.01
N VAL A 142 19.59 -8.40 0.70
CA VAL A 142 18.15 -8.13 0.62
C VAL A 142 17.73 -7.52 1.95
N TYR A 143 17.08 -6.38 1.88
CA TYR A 143 16.74 -5.58 3.04
C TYR A 143 15.34 -4.99 2.91
N ARG A 144 14.78 -4.55 4.03
CA ARG A 144 13.41 -4.03 4.07
C ARG A 144 13.24 -2.91 5.08
N TRP A 145 12.27 -2.04 4.83
CA TRP A 145 11.73 -1.11 5.81
C TRP A 145 10.27 -1.39 6.08
N GLU A 146 9.81 -1.12 7.29
CA GLU A 146 8.37 -1.02 7.55
C GLU A 146 7.74 0.06 6.66
N MET A 147 6.52 -0.18 6.21
CA MET A 147 5.78 0.83 5.45
C MET A 147 5.60 2.10 6.30
N PRO A 148 5.81 3.30 5.72
CA PRO A 148 5.52 4.55 6.40
C PRO A 148 4.08 4.61 6.90
N GLN A 149 3.87 5.14 8.10
CA GLN A 149 2.55 5.28 8.71
C GLN A 149 2.15 6.75 8.81
N ASN A 150 0.87 7.01 9.08
CA ASN A 150 0.34 8.36 9.35
C ASN A 150 0.63 9.39 8.26
N GLY A 151 0.68 8.95 7.00
CA GLY A 151 0.93 9.82 5.84
C GLY A 151 2.40 10.17 5.61
N ALA A 152 3.34 9.62 6.38
CA ALA A 152 4.76 9.71 6.08
C ALA A 152 5.06 9.11 4.69
N LEU A 153 6.11 9.62 4.02
CA LEU A 153 6.53 9.20 2.68
C LEU A 153 7.76 8.31 2.71
N VAL A 154 8.61 8.52 3.72
CA VAL A 154 9.88 7.83 3.90
C VAL A 154 9.77 6.99 5.17
N PRO A 155 10.28 5.75 5.17
CA PRO A 155 10.28 4.92 6.37
C PRO A 155 11.12 5.53 7.49
N GLU A 156 10.75 5.24 8.74
CA GLU A 156 11.55 5.65 9.89
C GLU A 156 12.68 4.65 10.14
N GLY A 157 13.89 5.16 10.37
CA GLY A 157 15.05 4.37 10.77
C GLY A 157 15.75 3.62 9.64
N GLU A 158 16.75 2.83 10.05
CA GLU A 158 17.56 2.00 9.16
C GLU A 158 16.79 0.75 8.69
N PRO A 159 17.10 0.21 7.50
CA PRO A 159 16.48 -1.02 7.05
C PRO A 159 16.89 -2.23 7.90
N GLU A 160 16.01 -3.22 7.95
CA GLU A 160 16.35 -4.57 8.39
C GLU A 160 17.03 -5.33 7.26
N ILE A 161 18.24 -5.84 7.51
CA ILE A 161 18.92 -6.77 6.60
C ILE A 161 18.37 -8.17 6.81
N ILE A 162 17.74 -8.73 5.77
CA ILE A 162 17.10 -10.05 5.83
C ILE A 162 18.01 -11.14 5.28
N VAL A 163 18.77 -10.81 4.23
CA VAL A 163 19.80 -11.68 3.67
C VAL A 163 21.02 -10.83 3.40
N SER A 164 22.20 -11.36 3.70
CA SER A 164 23.48 -10.71 3.43
C SER A 164 24.54 -11.74 3.02
N GLY A 165 25.70 -11.24 2.59
CA GLY A 165 26.84 -12.08 2.25
C GLY A 165 26.74 -12.72 0.87
N PHE A 166 25.89 -12.19 -0.04
CA PHE A 166 26.02 -12.57 -1.45
C PHE A 166 27.40 -12.14 -1.96
N PRO A 167 28.04 -12.96 -2.82
CA PRO A 167 29.34 -12.62 -3.37
C PRO A 167 29.28 -11.32 -4.17
N ASP A 168 30.27 -10.46 -4.00
CA ASP A 168 30.39 -9.27 -4.86
C ASP A 168 30.76 -9.69 -6.27
N GLN A 169 29.79 -9.55 -7.17
CA GLN A 169 29.94 -9.93 -8.56
C GLN A 169 29.24 -8.94 -9.48
N TRP A 170 29.61 -8.98 -10.75
CA TRP A 170 28.95 -8.20 -11.79
C TRP A 170 27.61 -8.84 -12.16
N ALA A 171 26.72 -8.04 -12.73
CA ALA A 171 25.48 -8.55 -13.29
C ALA A 171 25.78 -9.67 -14.30
N HIS A 172 25.05 -10.79 -14.19
CA HIS A 172 25.20 -11.97 -15.04
C HIS A 172 26.57 -12.68 -15.00
N ALA A 173 27.36 -12.49 -13.92
CA ALA A 173 28.54 -13.32 -13.69
C ALA A 173 28.11 -14.78 -13.42
N SER A 174 28.70 -15.71 -14.18
CA SER A 174 28.43 -17.16 -14.15
C SER A 174 29.71 -17.93 -13.89
#